data_AF-A0A4Q3UWK3-F1
#
_entry.id   AF-A0A4Q3UWK3-F1
#
_cell.length_a   1.000
_cell.length_b   1.000
_cell.length_c   1.000
_cell.angle_alpha   90.00
_cell.angle_beta   90.00
_cell.angle_gamma   90.00
#
_symmetry.space_group_name_H-M   'P 1'
#
loop_
_entity.id
_entity.type
_entity.pdbx_description
1 polymer ?
#
loop_
_entity_poly.entity_id
_entity_poly.type
_entity_poly.pdbx_seq_one_letter_code
_entity_poly.pdbx_strand_id
1 'polypeptide(L)'
;MPSARSAAFLFAALAISPAYAQKKPLDHSVYDGWRGIRNVELSRDGKWIAYVYAPQEGDALAEIKSVDGATTLTIPRVSAFRFTADSKFGVATVIPPLADTKKARRDKVKPEDQPKNAMAIVDLTAKKVDTIERVAQWWLASDDKGVLL
;
A
#
# COMPACT_ATOMS: atom_id res chain seq x y z
N MET A 1 -5.31 -30.30 68.74
CA MET A 1 -6.04 -29.99 67.48
C MET A 1 -7.18 -29.05 67.80
N PRO A 2 -7.04 -27.76 67.44
CA PRO A 2 -8.08 -27.08 66.68
C PRO A 2 -7.51 -26.55 65.35
N SER A 3 -8.41 -26.48 64.39
CA SER A 3 -8.22 -26.33 62.95
C SER A 3 -7.55 -25.03 62.52
N ALA A 4 -6.38 -25.15 61.88
CA ALA A 4 -5.80 -24.14 60.99
C ALA A 4 -6.62 -24.05 59.68
N ARG A 5 -7.84 -23.52 59.76
CA ARG A 5 -8.74 -23.37 58.59
C ARG A 5 -9.11 -21.93 58.23
N SER A 6 -8.58 -20.93 58.96
CA SER A 6 -8.99 -19.53 58.75
C SER A 6 -7.93 -18.61 58.13
N ALA A 7 -6.73 -19.11 57.82
CA ALA A 7 -5.64 -18.28 57.27
C ALA A 7 -5.48 -18.36 55.74
N ALA A 8 -6.23 -19.23 55.06
CA ALA A 8 -6.08 -19.44 53.61
C ALA A 8 -6.96 -18.53 52.74
N PHE A 9 -7.94 -17.82 53.32
CA PHE A 9 -8.90 -17.02 52.54
C PHE A 9 -8.54 -15.54 52.40
N LEU A 10 -7.50 -15.04 53.09
CA LEU A 10 -7.08 -13.63 52.97
C LEU A 10 -6.00 -13.38 51.91
N PHE A 11 -5.46 -14.41 51.25
CA PHE A 11 -4.36 -14.25 50.29
C PHE A 11 -4.79 -14.36 48.81
N ALA A 12 -6.05 -14.71 48.54
CA ALA A 12 -6.54 -14.93 47.17
C ALA A 12 -7.18 -13.67 46.53
N ALA A 13 -7.21 -12.52 47.22
CA ALA A 13 -7.92 -11.33 46.75
C ALA A 13 -7.03 -10.27 46.06
N LEU A 14 -5.71 -10.47 45.92
CA LEU A 14 -4.80 -9.45 45.39
C LEU A 14 -4.39 -9.60 43.91
N ALA A 15 -4.94 -10.57 43.16
CA ALA A 15 -4.46 -10.88 41.81
C ALA A 15 -5.37 -10.41 40.66
N ILE A 16 -6.23 -9.42 40.86
CA ILE A 16 -6.98 -8.79 39.76
C ILE A 16 -6.41 -7.40 39.53
N SER A 17 -5.23 -7.35 38.93
CA SER A 17 -4.77 -6.11 38.28
C SER A 17 -5.54 -5.98 36.96
N PRO A 18 -6.39 -4.95 36.78
CA PRO A 18 -6.89 -4.66 35.45
C PRO A 18 -5.68 -4.31 34.58
N ALA A 19 -5.39 -5.15 33.59
CA ALA A 19 -4.47 -4.83 32.51
C ALA A 19 -5.11 -3.68 31.70
N TYR A 20 -5.00 -2.47 32.21
CA TYR A 20 -5.24 -1.27 31.42
C TYR A 20 -4.16 -1.28 30.35
N ALA A 21 -4.52 -1.73 29.15
CA ALA A 21 -3.72 -1.51 27.96
C ALA A 21 -3.51 0.00 27.86
N GLN A 22 -2.33 0.46 28.31
CA GLN A 22 -1.94 1.85 28.22
C GLN A 22 -1.95 2.19 26.73
N LYS A 23 -2.95 2.96 26.30
CA LYS A 23 -3.05 3.43 24.91
C LYS A 23 -1.69 4.02 24.56
N LYS A 24 -1.09 3.58 23.45
CA LYS A 24 0.20 4.09 23.00
C LYS A 24 0.20 5.62 23.16
N PRO A 25 1.13 6.20 23.93
CA PRO A 25 1.24 7.64 24.06
C PRO A 25 1.28 8.26 22.66
N LEU A 26 0.48 9.31 22.44
CA LEU A 26 0.45 10.01 21.15
C LEU A 26 1.75 10.81 21.02
N ASP A 27 2.72 10.31 20.25
CA ASP A 27 3.97 11.01 19.95
C ASP A 27 4.03 11.45 18.48
N HIS A 28 5.09 12.15 18.09
CA HIS A 28 5.24 12.65 16.72
C HIS A 28 5.35 11.55 15.67
N SER A 29 5.65 10.29 16.05
CA SER A 29 5.69 9.16 15.11
C SER A 29 4.30 8.77 14.59
N VAL A 30 3.24 9.24 15.26
CA VAL A 30 1.85 9.01 14.83
C VAL A 30 1.56 9.74 13.50
N TYR A 31 2.22 10.88 13.22
CA TYR A 31 2.03 11.62 11.98
C TYR A 31 2.57 10.86 10.76
N ASP A 32 3.72 10.20 10.91
CA ASP A 32 4.35 9.43 9.83
C ASP A 32 3.48 8.23 9.40
N GLY A 33 2.63 7.75 10.31
CA GLY A 33 1.66 6.68 10.07
C GLY A 33 0.38 7.14 9.38
N TRP A 34 0.14 8.45 9.19
CA TRP A 34 -1.05 8.91 8.47
C TRP A 34 -0.93 8.54 7.00
N ARG A 35 -1.91 7.79 6.52
CA ARG A 35 -1.96 7.34 5.13
C ARG A 35 -3.06 8.10 4.38
N GLY A 36 -2.66 8.75 3.31
CA GLY A 36 -3.56 9.43 2.39
C GLY A 36 -4.02 8.48 1.29
N ILE A 37 -5.25 8.67 0.84
CA ILE A 37 -5.70 8.10 -0.43
C ILE A 37 -5.49 9.16 -1.50
N ARG A 38 -4.85 8.77 -2.59
CA ARG A 38 -4.64 9.61 -3.76
C ARG A 38 -4.89 8.81 -5.03
N ASN A 39 -4.97 9.50 -6.16
CA ASN A 39 -5.06 8.86 -7.48
C ASN A 39 -6.23 7.84 -7.53
N VAL A 40 -7.42 8.31 -7.12
CA VAL A 40 -8.65 7.52 -7.16
C VAL A 40 -9.18 7.55 -8.59
N GLU A 41 -9.37 6.37 -9.16
CA GLU A 41 -9.85 6.22 -10.53
C GLU A 41 -10.94 5.16 -10.60
N LEU A 42 -11.92 5.40 -11.47
CA LEU A 42 -12.99 4.48 -11.76
C LEU A 42 -12.86 4.04 -13.22
N SER A 43 -12.97 2.74 -13.49
CA SER A 43 -13.00 2.24 -14.87
C SER A 43 -14.19 2.82 -15.63
N ARG A 44 -14.06 2.95 -16.95
CA ARG A 44 -15.11 3.55 -17.79
C ARG A 44 -16.41 2.74 -17.75
N ASP A 45 -16.31 1.43 -17.59
CA ASP A 45 -17.45 0.52 -17.42
C ASP A 45 -18.02 0.50 -15.99
N GLY A 46 -17.40 1.21 -15.04
CA GLY A 46 -17.83 1.31 -13.65
C GLY A 46 -17.67 0.04 -12.81
N LYS A 47 -16.97 -0.98 -13.30
CA LYS A 47 -16.81 -2.26 -12.59
C LYS A 47 -15.60 -2.32 -11.68
N TRP A 48 -14.64 -1.41 -11.86
CA TRP A 48 -13.39 -1.40 -11.13
C TRP A 48 -13.09 -0.01 -10.57
N ILE A 49 -12.62 0.02 -9.33
CA ILE A 49 -12.08 1.21 -8.68
C ILE A 49 -10.62 0.94 -8.34
N ALA A 50 -9.75 1.89 -8.65
CA ALA A 50 -8.36 1.87 -8.25
C ALA A 50 -8.08 3.07 -7.36
N TYR A 51 -7.28 2.88 -6.31
CA TYR A 51 -6.79 3.98 -5.50
C TYR A 51 -5.42 3.65 -4.94
N VAL A 52 -4.64 4.71 -4.72
CA VAL A 52 -3.29 4.60 -4.16
C VAL A 52 -3.31 5.04 -2.70
N TYR A 53 -2.98 4.11 -1.82
CA TYR A 53 -2.79 4.32 -0.40
C TYR A 53 -1.32 4.64 -0.11
N ALA A 54 -1.02 5.88 0.24
CA ALA A 54 0.36 6.35 0.43
C ALA A 54 0.57 6.92 1.85
N PRO A 55 1.55 6.41 2.63
CA PRO A 55 2.01 7.09 3.83
C PRO A 55 2.78 8.37 3.49
N GLN A 56 2.95 9.27 4.45
CA GLN A 56 3.81 10.45 4.29
C GLN A 56 5.28 10.05 4.08
N GLU A 57 5.71 8.99 4.77
CA GLU A 57 7.02 8.37 4.59
C GLU A 57 6.89 6.86 4.39
N GLY A 58 7.41 6.36 3.27
CA GLY A 58 7.42 4.94 2.95
C GLY A 58 6.93 4.65 1.54
N ASP A 59 6.72 3.36 1.27
CA ASP A 59 6.26 2.88 -0.03
C ASP A 59 4.72 2.88 -0.08
N ALA A 60 4.16 3.42 -1.17
CA ALA A 60 2.72 3.43 -1.41
C ALA A 60 2.20 2.04 -1.83
N LEU A 61 0.90 1.81 -1.74
CA LEU A 61 0.22 0.61 -2.20
C LEU A 61 -0.97 1.02 -3.08
N ALA A 62 -1.06 0.52 -4.30
CA ALA A 62 -2.31 0.61 -5.06
C ALA A 62 -3.19 -0.59 -4.73
N GLU A 63 -4.47 -0.32 -4.53
CA GLU A 63 -5.51 -1.35 -4.49
C GLU A 63 -6.44 -1.13 -5.68
N ILE A 64 -6.61 -2.18 -6.48
CA ILE A 64 -7.58 -2.25 -7.57
C ILE A 64 -8.67 -3.22 -7.14
N LYS A 65 -9.89 -2.73 -6.99
CA LYS A 65 -11.01 -3.48 -6.44
C LYS A 65 -12.13 -3.51 -7.45
N SER A 66 -12.78 -4.66 -7.56
CA SER A 66 -14.06 -4.67 -8.24
C SER A 66 -15.11 -4.01 -7.35
N VAL A 67 -16.04 -3.29 -7.98
CA VAL A 67 -17.10 -2.54 -7.27
C VAL A 67 -18.05 -3.48 -6.54
N ASP A 68 -18.19 -4.72 -7.00
CA ASP A 68 -18.93 -5.79 -6.31
C ASP A 68 -18.17 -6.37 -5.09
N GLY A 69 -16.90 -6.00 -4.90
CA GLY A 69 -16.03 -6.49 -3.84
C GLY A 69 -15.47 -7.91 -4.04
N ALA A 70 -15.75 -8.57 -5.17
CA ALA A 70 -15.38 -9.97 -5.39
C ALA A 70 -13.88 -10.16 -5.66
N THR A 71 -13.21 -9.14 -6.20
CA THR A 71 -11.78 -9.21 -6.54
C THR A 71 -11.05 -7.96 -6.02
N THR A 72 -9.92 -8.17 -5.35
CA THR A 72 -8.98 -7.11 -4.97
C THR A 72 -7.59 -7.51 -5.41
N LEU A 73 -6.94 -6.65 -6.18
CA LEU A 73 -5.55 -6.77 -6.61
C LEU A 73 -4.76 -5.66 -5.92
N THR A 74 -3.55 -5.98 -5.47
CA THR A 74 -2.69 -5.00 -4.80
C THR A 74 -1.34 -4.92 -5.49
N ILE A 75 -0.82 -3.70 -5.63
CA ILE A 75 0.46 -3.45 -6.28
C ILE A 75 1.29 -2.53 -5.37
N PRO A 76 2.46 -2.98 -4.91
CA PRO A 76 3.33 -2.18 -4.07
C PRO A 76 4.04 -1.09 -4.89
N ARG A 77 4.37 0.01 -4.22
CA ARG A 77 5.15 1.14 -4.71
C ARG A 77 4.54 1.86 -5.92
N VAL A 78 3.21 1.90 -6.01
CA VAL A 78 2.55 2.63 -7.11
C VAL A 78 2.49 4.12 -6.81
N SER A 79 2.99 4.94 -7.74
CA SER A 79 2.87 6.40 -7.66
C SER A 79 1.61 6.93 -8.35
N ALA A 80 1.25 6.34 -9.49
CA ALA A 80 0.07 6.65 -10.26
C ALA A 80 -0.46 5.39 -10.94
N PHE A 81 -1.78 5.29 -11.05
CA PHE A 81 -2.50 4.25 -11.77
C PHE A 81 -3.40 4.92 -12.81
N ARG A 82 -3.68 4.22 -13.91
CA ARG A 82 -4.65 4.63 -14.95
C ARG A 82 -5.34 3.41 -15.54
N PHE A 83 -6.64 3.49 -15.79
CA PHE A 83 -7.37 2.50 -16.58
C PHE A 83 -7.25 2.79 -18.08
N THR A 84 -7.17 1.73 -18.89
CA THR A 84 -7.29 1.84 -20.35
C THR A 84 -8.72 2.23 -20.75
N ALA A 85 -8.85 2.85 -21.92
CA ALA A 85 -10.15 3.33 -22.40
C ALA A 85 -11.19 2.20 -22.57
N ASP A 86 -10.73 0.99 -22.90
CA ASP A 86 -11.55 -0.22 -23.02
C ASP A 86 -11.89 -0.91 -21.68
N SER A 87 -11.38 -0.41 -20.56
CA SER A 87 -11.55 -0.99 -19.21
C SER A 87 -11.09 -2.44 -19.06
N LYS A 88 -10.21 -2.95 -19.95
CA LYS A 88 -9.65 -4.31 -19.83
C LYS A 88 -8.32 -4.33 -19.10
N PHE A 89 -7.57 -3.25 -19.18
CA PHE A 89 -6.26 -3.13 -18.57
C PHE A 89 -6.16 -1.93 -17.64
N GLY A 90 -5.21 -2.01 -16.72
CA GLY A 90 -4.74 -0.89 -15.93
C GLY A 90 -3.23 -0.76 -16.07
N VAL A 91 -2.71 0.46 -16.07
CA VAL A 91 -1.28 0.73 -16.13
C VAL A 91 -0.90 1.53 -14.90
N ALA A 92 0.15 1.09 -14.21
CA ALA A 92 0.64 1.68 -12.98
C ALA A 92 2.12 2.03 -13.10
N THR A 93 2.52 3.19 -12.60
CA THR A 93 3.93 3.54 -12.41
C THR A 93 4.38 3.01 -11.06
N VAL A 94 5.31 2.07 -11.06
CA VAL A 94 5.94 1.50 -9.87
C VAL A 94 7.27 2.22 -9.64
N ILE A 95 7.40 2.92 -8.52
CA ILE A 95 8.65 3.60 -8.17
C ILE A 95 9.62 2.63 -7.47
N PRO A 96 10.94 2.88 -7.56
CA PRO A 96 11.92 2.13 -6.80
C PRO A 96 11.65 2.23 -5.29
N PRO A 97 12.10 1.26 -4.49
CA PRO A 97 11.98 1.33 -3.03
C PRO A 97 12.57 2.63 -2.50
N LEU A 98 11.90 3.26 -1.54
CA LEU A 98 12.37 4.52 -0.95
C LEU A 98 13.77 4.38 -0.33
N ALA A 99 14.10 3.19 0.21
CA ALA A 99 15.41 2.89 0.76
C ALA A 99 16.54 3.02 -0.27
N ASP A 100 16.32 2.49 -1.48
CA ASP A 100 17.31 2.46 -2.56
C ASP A 100 17.49 3.85 -3.17
N THR A 101 16.40 4.60 -3.34
CA THR A 101 16.46 6.00 -3.78
C THR A 101 17.15 6.91 -2.76
N LYS A 102 16.88 6.74 -1.46
CA LYS A 102 17.60 7.46 -0.39
C LYS A 102 19.08 7.12 -0.37
N LYS A 103 19.45 5.85 -0.55
CA LYS A 103 20.84 5.41 -0.63
C LYS A 103 21.54 6.00 -1.87
N ALA A 104 20.96 5.87 -3.06
CA ALA A 104 21.52 6.42 -4.29
C ALA A 104 21.74 7.94 -4.20
N ARG A 105 20.82 8.66 -3.55
CA ARG A 105 20.98 10.11 -3.29
C ARG A 105 22.11 10.41 -2.31
N ARG A 106 22.24 9.65 -1.22
CA ARG A 106 23.37 9.79 -0.27
C ARG A 106 24.71 9.52 -0.94
N ASP A 107 24.75 8.49 -1.78
CA ASP A 107 25.96 8.03 -2.47
C ASP A 107 26.27 8.87 -3.73
N LYS A 108 25.47 9.93 -4.01
CA LYS A 108 25.61 10.84 -5.16
C LYS A 108 25.73 10.08 -6.49
N VAL A 109 24.97 8.99 -6.62
CA VAL A 109 24.95 8.14 -7.82
C VAL A 109 24.53 8.98 -9.02
N LYS A 110 25.25 8.83 -10.14
CA LYS A 110 24.97 9.54 -11.39
C LYS A 110 23.52 9.27 -11.81
N PRO A 111 22.81 10.24 -12.41
CA PRO A 111 21.41 10.08 -12.80
C PRO A 111 21.11 8.83 -13.65
N GLU A 112 22.08 8.39 -14.46
CA GLU A 112 21.97 7.21 -15.33
C GLU A 112 21.94 5.88 -14.57
N ASP A 113 22.61 5.84 -13.42
CA ASP A 113 22.76 4.67 -12.54
C ASP A 113 21.74 4.67 -11.40
N GLN A 114 20.89 5.70 -11.32
CA GLN A 114 19.82 5.75 -10.32
C GLN A 114 18.76 4.67 -10.60
N PRO A 115 18.10 4.14 -9.55
CA PRO A 115 16.97 3.24 -9.72
C PRO A 115 15.89 3.89 -10.59
N LYS A 116 15.54 3.24 -11.71
CA LYS A 116 14.50 3.70 -12.62
C LYS A 116 13.14 3.17 -12.22
N ASN A 117 12.09 3.88 -12.59
CA ASN A 117 10.73 3.41 -12.39
C ASN A 117 10.48 2.12 -13.21
N ALA A 118 9.51 1.35 -12.77
CA ALA A 118 8.93 0.24 -13.50
C ALA A 118 7.49 0.59 -13.87
N MET A 119 6.94 -0.13 -14.84
CA MET A 119 5.55 -0.04 -15.24
C MET A 119 4.88 -1.38 -14.96
N ALA A 120 3.80 -1.38 -14.18
CA ALA A 120 2.97 -2.56 -14.01
C ALA A 120 1.74 -2.46 -14.90
N ILE A 121 1.48 -3.51 -15.68
CA ILE A 121 0.27 -3.69 -16.48
C ILE A 121 -0.60 -4.69 -15.75
N VAL A 122 -1.84 -4.31 -15.49
CA VAL A 122 -2.85 -5.14 -14.84
C VAL A 122 -3.84 -5.56 -15.90
N ASP A 123 -3.96 -6.86 -16.14
CA ASP A 123 -5.08 -7.42 -16.88
C ASP A 123 -6.24 -7.63 -15.90
N LEU A 124 -7.31 -6.86 -16.06
CA LEU A 124 -8.51 -6.91 -15.21
C LEU A 124 -9.39 -8.13 -15.52
N THR A 125 -9.28 -8.66 -16.74
CA THR A 125 -10.04 -9.84 -17.19
C THR A 125 -9.38 -11.11 -16.67
N ALA A 126 -8.06 -11.23 -16.88
CA ALA A 126 -7.26 -12.35 -16.41
C ALA A 126 -6.86 -12.23 -14.93
N LYS A 127 -7.06 -11.06 -14.30
CA LYS A 127 -6.68 -10.74 -12.91
C LYS A 127 -5.18 -10.93 -12.66
N LYS A 128 -4.38 -10.58 -13.66
CA LYS A 128 -2.92 -10.78 -13.67
C LYS A 128 -2.20 -9.44 -13.64
N VAL A 129 -1.07 -9.37 -12.96
CA VAL A 129 -0.19 -8.20 -12.96
C VAL A 129 1.14 -8.60 -13.60
N ASP A 130 1.53 -7.92 -14.66
CA ASP A 130 2.81 -8.05 -15.34
C ASP A 130 3.63 -6.78 -15.12
N THR A 131 4.90 -6.92 -14.74
CA THR A 131 5.78 -5.77 -14.45
C THR A 131 6.89 -5.67 -15.49
N ILE A 132 7.06 -4.48 -16.04
CA ILE A 132 8.13 -4.10 -16.97
C ILE A 132 9.08 -3.18 -16.22
N GLU A 133 10.31 -3.65 -16.03
CA GLU A 133 11.36 -2.91 -15.32
C GLU A 133 11.96 -1.80 -16.19
N ARG A 134 12.54 -0.78 -15.53
CA ARG A 134 13.34 0.30 -16.16
C ARG A 134 12.60 1.14 -17.21
N VAL A 135 11.36 1.52 -16.94
CA VAL A 135 10.56 2.43 -17.77
C VAL A 135 10.78 3.87 -17.33
N ALA A 136 11.27 4.72 -18.25
CA ALA A 136 11.50 6.14 -17.96
C ALA A 136 10.20 6.95 -17.96
N GLN A 137 9.35 6.74 -18.96
CA GLN A 137 8.06 7.40 -19.13
C GLN A 137 7.16 6.53 -20.00
N TRP A 138 5.85 6.68 -19.84
CA TRP A 138 4.84 6.06 -20.69
C TRP A 138 3.69 7.04 -20.87
N TRP A 139 2.97 6.90 -21.99
CA TRP A 139 1.76 7.66 -22.27
C TRP A 139 0.64 6.69 -22.58
N LEU A 140 -0.50 6.91 -21.93
CA LEU A 140 -1.71 6.18 -22.25
C LEU A 140 -2.55 7.01 -23.21
N ALA A 141 -2.92 6.40 -24.34
CA ALA A 141 -3.79 7.03 -25.32
C ALA A 141 -5.19 7.27 -24.71
N SER A 142 -5.76 8.45 -24.96
CA SER A 142 -7.10 8.82 -24.48
C SER A 142 -8.21 7.99 -25.13
N ASP A 143 -7.96 7.58 -26.38
CA ASP A 143 -8.77 6.64 -27.14
C ASP A 143 -7.97 5.36 -27.36
N ASP A 144 -8.67 4.23 -27.47
CA ASP A 144 -8.11 2.88 -27.57
C ASP A 144 -7.46 2.61 -28.94
N LYS A 145 -6.50 3.46 -29.31
CA LYS A 145 -5.67 3.35 -30.51
C LYS A 145 -4.25 3.03 -30.05
N GLY A 146 -4.04 1.76 -29.68
CA GLY A 146 -2.76 1.07 -29.60
C GLY A 146 -1.56 1.92 -29.14
N VAL A 147 -1.25 1.81 -27.84
CA VAL A 147 0.06 2.01 -27.17
C VAL A 147 1.18 2.64 -28.03
N LEU A 148 1.60 3.87 -27.68
CA LEU A 148 2.90 4.40 -28.11
C LEU A 148 3.89 4.25 -26.95
N LEU A 149 4.94 3.47 -27.19
CA LEU A 149 6.08 3.24 -26.28
C LEU A 149 6.96 4.48 -26.18
#